data_AF-A0A971YC49-F1
#
_entry.id   AF-A0A971YC49-F1
#
_cell.length_a   1.000
_cell.length_b   1.000
_cell.length_c   1.000
_cell.angle_alpha   90.00
_cell.angle_beta   90.00
_cell.angle_gamma   90.00
#
_symmetry.space_group_name_H-M   'P 1'
#
loop_
_entity.id
_entity.type
_entity.pdbx_description
1 polymer ?
#
loop_
_entity_poly.entity_id
_entity_poly.type
_entity_poly.pdbx_seq_one_letter_code
_entity_poly.pdbx_strand_id
1 'polypeptide(L)'
;MQSCRPLQRLAMVGVHGMGALEYTPAIDQADEAVSIAELDVLAEESLKVLRDAPVDTNQLDRLIQLNGSSAGARPKILVNVTDEYSIVPQGTGEPQGTPWIIKFRSAHEPADTGQVEYAYSMAARKAGLDMPETYLFPSQASPGYFGVKRFDRVHGMKVHVHTACGLLHASHREPSLTYESLLRLTLLLTRDKREVVKMVRLMVFNVRSGNKDDHSKNFSFLLDRNNQWPWPRFTTSLHLRASMGNRPVWSTTFA
;
A
#
# COMPACT_ATOMS: atom_id res chain seq x y z
N MET A 1 25.04 -0.11 10.06
CA MET A 1 24.54 0.02 8.67
C MET A 1 24.84 1.43 8.17
N GLN A 2 25.50 1.59 7.02
CA GLN A 2 25.57 2.90 6.35
C GLN A 2 24.14 3.35 6.02
N SER A 3 23.77 4.60 6.35
CA SER A 3 22.41 5.07 6.10
C SER A 3 22.15 5.17 4.60
N CYS A 4 21.14 4.46 4.10
CA CYS A 4 20.69 4.57 2.72
C CYS A 4 20.23 6.01 2.43
N ARG A 5 20.96 6.71 1.55
CA ARG A 5 20.72 8.11 1.19
C ARG A 5 19.40 8.26 0.41
N PRO A 6 18.76 9.44 0.43
CA PRO A 6 17.52 9.66 -0.32
C PRO A 6 17.62 9.28 -1.79
N LEU A 7 18.71 9.64 -2.48
CA LEU A 7 18.93 9.27 -3.88
C LEU A 7 19.04 7.75 -4.11
N GLN A 8 19.66 7.02 -3.18
CA GLN A 8 19.75 5.55 -3.26
C GLN A 8 18.37 4.92 -3.09
N ARG A 9 17.54 5.45 -2.19
CA ARG A 9 16.14 5.01 -2.04
C ARG A 9 15.33 5.24 -3.32
N LEU A 10 15.53 6.38 -3.98
CA LEU A 10 14.86 6.67 -5.26
C LEU A 10 15.34 5.72 -6.37
N ALA A 11 16.64 5.42 -6.44
CA ALA A 11 17.18 4.43 -7.38
C ALA A 11 16.61 3.02 -7.13
N MET A 12 16.38 2.64 -5.86
CA MET A 12 15.68 1.40 -5.50
C MET A 12 14.22 1.40 -5.97
N VAL A 13 13.51 2.52 -5.80
CA VAL A 13 12.11 2.67 -6.27
C VAL A 13 12.00 2.53 -7.79
N GLY A 14 12.98 3.10 -8.52
CA GLY A 14 13.11 2.97 -9.96
C GLY A 14 11.82 3.33 -10.70
N VAL A 15 11.32 2.41 -11.52
CA VAL A 15 10.12 2.62 -12.33
C VAL A 15 8.85 1.97 -11.76
N HIS A 16 8.89 1.20 -10.67
CA HIS A 16 7.69 0.51 -10.14
C HIS A 16 7.09 1.17 -8.91
N GLY A 17 7.62 2.32 -8.51
CA GLY A 17 7.07 3.16 -7.46
C GLY A 17 5.57 3.42 -7.58
N MET A 18 4.98 3.83 -6.45
CA MET A 18 3.59 4.30 -6.40
C MET A 18 3.42 5.56 -7.25
N GLY A 19 2.26 5.69 -7.86
CA GLY A 19 1.96 6.78 -8.78
C GLY A 19 2.65 6.62 -10.13
N ALA A 20 2.95 7.76 -10.75
CA ALA A 20 3.48 7.85 -12.11
C ALA A 20 4.93 8.37 -12.18
N LEU A 21 5.56 8.65 -11.04
CA LEU A 21 6.95 9.10 -11.02
C LEU A 21 7.92 7.91 -11.18
N GLU A 22 8.97 8.14 -11.96
CA GLU A 22 10.04 7.20 -12.22
C GLU A 22 11.38 7.87 -11.92
N TYR A 23 12.35 7.07 -11.45
CA TYR A 23 13.67 7.54 -11.04
C TYR A 23 14.76 6.79 -11.78
N THR A 24 15.65 7.53 -12.43
CA THR A 24 16.74 6.99 -13.26
C THR A 24 18.08 7.58 -12.82
N PRO A 25 19.14 6.77 -12.65
CA PRO A 25 19.21 5.33 -12.90
C PRO A 25 18.48 4.50 -11.83
N ALA A 26 17.85 3.41 -12.26
CA ALA A 26 17.23 2.42 -11.38
C ALA A 26 18.20 1.27 -11.06
N ILE A 27 18.02 0.64 -9.91
CA ILE A 27 18.69 -0.64 -9.58
C ILE A 27 17.98 -1.79 -10.30
N ASP A 28 18.73 -2.84 -10.65
CA ASP A 28 18.21 -4.04 -11.31
C ASP A 28 17.08 -4.70 -10.51
N GLN A 29 16.15 -5.31 -11.23
CA GLN A 29 14.91 -5.85 -10.68
C GLN A 29 14.89 -7.38 -10.63
N ALA A 30 13.89 -7.90 -9.92
CA ALA A 30 13.61 -9.32 -9.83
C ALA A 30 13.06 -9.85 -11.17
N ASP A 31 13.87 -10.63 -11.88
CA ASP A 31 13.47 -11.33 -13.11
C ASP A 31 12.73 -12.65 -12.85
N GLU A 32 12.76 -13.16 -11.61
CA GLU A 32 12.13 -14.42 -11.21
C GLU A 32 10.80 -14.21 -10.49
N ALA A 33 9.83 -15.10 -10.70
CA ALA A 33 8.55 -15.09 -10.00
C ALA A 33 8.74 -15.39 -8.52
N VAL A 34 7.90 -14.79 -7.67
CA VAL A 34 7.89 -15.08 -6.23
C VAL A 34 6.92 -16.24 -5.97
N SER A 35 7.40 -17.33 -5.37
CA SER A 35 6.50 -18.43 -4.98
C SER A 35 5.79 -18.14 -3.65
N ILE A 36 4.71 -18.88 -3.35
CA ILE A 36 4.05 -18.79 -2.03
C ILE A 36 5.00 -19.13 -0.88
N ALA A 37 5.85 -20.15 -1.05
CA ALA A 37 6.85 -20.50 -0.04
C ALA A 37 7.88 -19.37 0.16
N GLU A 38 8.20 -18.65 -0.92
CA GLU A 38 9.08 -17.48 -0.86
C GLU A 38 8.41 -16.30 -0.14
N LEU A 39 7.08 -16.13 -0.19
CA LEU A 39 6.39 -15.12 0.63
C LEU A 39 6.61 -15.35 2.13
N ASP A 40 6.58 -16.61 2.60
CA ASP A 40 6.82 -16.95 4.00
C ASP A 40 8.26 -16.56 4.41
N VAL A 41 9.24 -16.86 3.56
CA VAL A 41 10.65 -16.47 3.76
C VAL A 41 10.82 -14.94 3.78
N LEU A 42 10.29 -14.24 2.78
CA LEU A 42 10.37 -12.78 2.68
C LEU A 42 9.70 -12.08 3.88
N ALA A 43 8.58 -12.62 4.36
CA ALA A 43 7.90 -12.12 5.55
C ALA A 43 8.73 -12.33 6.83
N GLU A 44 9.39 -13.47 6.97
CA GLU A 44 10.30 -13.76 8.09
C GLU A 44 11.51 -12.82 8.08
N GLU A 45 12.16 -12.65 6.94
CA GLU A 45 13.30 -11.76 6.78
C GLU A 45 12.92 -10.29 7.03
N SER A 46 11.73 -9.88 6.56
CA SER A 46 11.17 -8.57 6.89
C SER A 46 11.00 -8.37 8.40
N LEU A 47 10.59 -9.40 9.14
CA LEU A 47 10.49 -9.34 10.60
C LEU A 47 11.85 -9.30 11.29
N LYS A 48 12.86 -10.00 10.77
CA LYS A 48 14.23 -9.93 11.27
C LYS A 48 14.80 -8.51 11.13
N VAL A 49 14.60 -7.88 9.97
CA VAL A 49 14.96 -6.46 9.73
C VAL A 49 14.31 -5.55 10.78
N LEU A 50 12.99 -5.68 11.01
CA LEU A 50 12.28 -4.84 11.98
C LEU A 50 12.68 -5.06 13.44
N ARG A 51 13.34 -6.18 13.76
CA ARG A 51 13.79 -6.54 15.11
C ARG A 51 15.28 -6.31 15.32
N ASP A 52 15.96 -5.68 14.36
CA ASP A 52 17.41 -5.54 14.33
C ASP A 52 18.15 -6.89 14.49
N ALA A 53 17.55 -7.97 13.98
CA ALA A 53 18.11 -9.31 14.00
C ALA A 53 18.96 -9.58 12.74
N PRO A 54 19.90 -10.54 12.77
CA PRO A 54 20.64 -10.95 11.58
C PRO A 54 19.70 -11.40 10.46
N VAL A 55 19.98 -10.96 9.23
CA VAL A 55 19.20 -11.23 8.02
C VAL A 55 20.07 -11.92 6.98
N ASP A 56 19.46 -12.75 6.13
CA ASP A 56 20.14 -13.28 4.95
C ASP A 56 20.27 -12.16 3.91
N THR A 57 21.50 -11.86 3.48
CA THR A 57 21.78 -10.79 2.51
C THR A 57 21.10 -11.03 1.16
N ASN A 58 21.01 -12.28 0.71
CA ASN A 58 20.37 -12.62 -0.57
C ASN A 58 18.86 -12.35 -0.50
N GLN A 59 18.23 -12.68 0.63
CA GLN A 59 16.81 -12.42 0.84
C GLN A 59 16.51 -10.93 1.03
N LEU A 60 17.44 -10.18 1.64
CA LEU A 60 17.33 -8.74 1.74
C LEU A 60 17.43 -8.06 0.37
N ASP A 61 18.36 -8.50 -0.48
CA ASP A 61 18.47 -8.02 -1.86
C ASP A 61 17.20 -8.35 -2.65
N ARG A 62 16.65 -9.55 -2.45
CA ARG A 62 15.36 -9.95 -3.02
C ARG A 62 14.20 -9.05 -2.58
N LEU A 63 14.12 -8.71 -1.29
CA LEU A 63 13.14 -7.73 -0.80
C LEU A 63 13.30 -6.37 -1.46
N ILE A 64 14.55 -5.88 -1.63
CA ILE A 64 14.83 -4.60 -2.28
C ILE A 64 14.39 -4.62 -3.75
N GLN A 65 14.71 -5.69 -4.49
CA GLN A 65 14.32 -5.88 -5.88
C GLN A 65 12.79 -5.88 -6.07
N LEU A 66 12.04 -6.44 -5.12
CA LEU A 66 10.57 -6.43 -5.11
C LEU A 66 9.98 -5.09 -4.63
N ASN A 67 10.78 -4.03 -4.63
CA ASN A 67 10.40 -2.71 -4.12
C ASN A 67 9.88 -2.76 -2.68
N GLY A 68 10.52 -3.63 -1.88
CA GLY A 68 10.33 -3.76 -0.45
C GLY A 68 10.54 -2.42 0.25
N SER A 69 9.46 -1.72 0.59
CA SER A 69 9.60 -0.41 1.22
C SER A 69 9.64 -0.52 2.75
N SER A 70 10.68 0.06 3.34
CA SER A 70 10.79 0.33 4.78
C SER A 70 10.22 1.70 5.16
N ALA A 71 9.64 2.43 4.20
CA ALA A 71 9.21 3.82 4.39
C ALA A 71 7.91 3.95 5.22
N GLY A 72 7.26 2.84 5.57
CA GLY A 72 6.17 2.75 6.54
C GLY A 72 6.46 1.71 7.64
N ALA A 73 5.67 1.69 8.72
CA ALA A 73 5.86 0.73 9.81
C ALA A 73 5.64 -0.74 9.42
N ARG A 74 4.98 -1.02 8.28
CA ARG A 74 4.82 -2.38 7.75
C ARG A 74 5.58 -2.59 6.45
N PRO A 75 6.40 -3.65 6.37
CA PRO A 75 7.00 -4.12 5.14
C PRO A 75 5.93 -4.53 4.13
N LYS A 76 6.20 -4.29 2.86
CA LYS A 76 5.32 -4.64 1.74
C LYS A 76 6.17 -4.88 0.50
N ILE A 77 5.69 -5.73 -0.40
CA ILE A 77 6.31 -5.99 -1.69
C ILE A 77 5.36 -5.61 -2.83
N LEU A 78 5.93 -5.26 -3.98
CA LEU A 78 5.20 -5.04 -5.22
C LEU A 78 5.39 -6.25 -6.11
N VAL A 79 4.29 -6.85 -6.56
CA VAL A 79 4.31 -8.06 -7.42
C VAL A 79 3.30 -7.93 -8.55
N ASN A 80 3.45 -8.73 -9.60
CA ASN A 80 2.42 -8.91 -10.61
C ASN A 80 1.63 -10.21 -10.32
N VAL A 81 0.32 -10.19 -10.56
CA VAL A 81 -0.60 -11.27 -10.18
C VAL A 81 -1.60 -11.56 -11.30
N THR A 82 -1.76 -12.83 -11.67
CA THR A 82 -2.74 -13.28 -12.68
C THR A 82 -4.19 -13.22 -12.16
N ASP A 83 -5.16 -13.47 -13.03
CA ASP A 83 -6.58 -13.50 -12.64
C ASP A 83 -6.90 -14.68 -11.70
N GLU A 84 -6.07 -15.74 -11.71
CA GLU A 84 -6.11 -16.88 -10.80
C GLU A 84 -5.28 -16.66 -9.52
N TYR A 85 -4.85 -15.43 -9.25
CA TYR A 85 -4.06 -15.04 -8.08
C TYR A 85 -2.69 -15.70 -7.95
N SER A 86 -2.06 -16.05 -9.08
CA SER A 86 -0.67 -16.52 -9.10
C SER A 86 0.29 -15.36 -9.28
N ILE A 87 1.40 -15.34 -8.53
CA ILE A 87 2.43 -14.30 -8.64
C ILE A 87 3.35 -14.59 -9.83
N VAL A 88 3.64 -13.58 -10.64
CA VAL A 88 4.47 -13.67 -11.84
C VAL A 88 5.60 -12.64 -11.83
N PRO A 89 6.68 -12.82 -12.61
CA PRO A 89 7.85 -11.96 -12.56
C PRO A 89 7.56 -10.50 -12.96
N GLN A 90 8.40 -9.58 -12.47
CA GLN A 90 8.42 -8.17 -12.85
C GLN A 90 9.59 -7.91 -13.84
N GLY A 91 9.62 -8.64 -14.95
CA GLY A 91 10.70 -8.55 -15.95
C GLY A 91 10.42 -7.61 -17.13
N THR A 92 11.42 -7.42 -17.98
CA THR A 92 11.44 -6.51 -19.16
C THR A 92 10.58 -6.93 -20.36
N GLY A 93 9.68 -7.91 -20.18
CA GLY A 93 8.74 -8.40 -21.19
C GLY A 93 7.37 -7.72 -21.13
N GLU A 94 6.41 -8.26 -21.88
CA GLU A 94 5.00 -7.84 -21.72
C GLU A 94 4.54 -8.09 -20.28
N PRO A 95 3.80 -7.14 -19.66
CA PRO A 95 3.32 -7.31 -18.30
C PRO A 95 2.43 -8.56 -18.20
N GLN A 96 2.91 -9.58 -17.51
CA GLN A 96 2.09 -10.72 -17.16
C GLN A 96 1.28 -10.37 -15.91
N GLY A 97 -0.03 -10.54 -15.96
CA GLY A 97 -0.92 -10.22 -14.85
C GLY A 97 -1.07 -8.72 -14.56
N THR A 98 -1.61 -8.41 -13.39
CA THR A 98 -1.88 -7.04 -12.93
C THR A 98 -0.98 -6.67 -11.75
N PRO A 99 -0.66 -5.39 -11.53
CA PRO A 99 0.20 -5.00 -10.41
C PRO A 99 -0.53 -5.01 -9.05
N TRP A 100 0.10 -5.58 -8.03
CA TRP A 100 -0.43 -5.75 -6.67
C TRP A 100 0.58 -5.33 -5.61
N ILE A 101 0.07 -5.11 -4.40
CA ILE A 101 0.84 -4.87 -3.19
C ILE A 101 0.50 -5.97 -2.21
N ILE A 102 1.49 -6.72 -1.75
CA ILE A 102 1.34 -7.71 -0.66
C ILE A 102 1.97 -7.12 0.59
N LYS A 103 1.23 -7.12 1.70
CA LYS A 103 1.67 -6.54 2.97
C LYS A 103 2.08 -7.63 3.94
N PHE A 104 3.20 -7.41 4.62
CA PHE A 104 3.64 -8.23 5.75
C PHE A 104 3.32 -7.54 7.07
N ARG A 105 3.24 -8.34 8.13
CA ARG A 105 2.99 -7.83 9.49
C ARG A 105 4.21 -7.10 10.04
N SER A 106 3.98 -6.11 10.89
CA SER A 106 5.05 -5.47 11.67
C SER A 106 5.47 -6.33 12.89
N ALA A 107 6.57 -5.96 13.55
CA ALA A 107 7.17 -6.76 14.63
C ALA A 107 6.24 -7.01 15.84
N HIS A 108 5.33 -6.08 16.10
CA HIS A 108 4.40 -6.09 17.25
C HIS A 108 2.99 -6.56 16.88
N GLU A 109 2.80 -7.01 15.65
CA GLU A 109 1.49 -7.42 15.14
C GLU A 109 1.30 -8.93 15.21
N PRO A 110 0.05 -9.37 15.47
CA PRO A 110 -0.26 -10.79 15.51
C PRO A 110 -0.15 -11.40 14.11
N ALA A 111 0.00 -12.72 14.08
CA ALA A 111 0.22 -13.46 12.83
C ALA A 111 -1.00 -13.41 11.88
N ASP A 112 -2.20 -13.21 12.42
CA ASP A 112 -3.47 -13.13 11.69
C ASP A 112 -3.77 -11.75 11.09
N THR A 113 -2.86 -10.77 11.22
CA THR A 113 -3.06 -9.40 10.73
C THR A 113 -3.49 -9.35 9.26
N GLY A 114 -2.91 -10.20 8.39
CA GLY A 114 -3.30 -10.25 6.98
C GLY A 114 -4.74 -10.71 6.77
N GLN A 115 -5.17 -11.73 7.52
CA GLN A 115 -6.56 -12.21 7.50
C GLN A 115 -7.53 -11.16 8.04
N VAL A 116 -7.16 -10.44 9.10
CA VAL A 116 -7.95 -9.34 9.65
C VAL A 116 -8.10 -8.22 8.62
N GLU A 117 -7.01 -7.76 7.98
CA GLU A 117 -7.09 -6.74 6.92
C GLU A 117 -7.99 -7.18 5.75
N TYR A 118 -7.91 -8.46 5.37
CA TYR A 118 -8.78 -9.01 4.32
C TYR A 118 -10.26 -9.02 4.73
N ALA A 119 -10.60 -9.46 5.94
CA ALA A 119 -11.98 -9.42 6.43
C ALA A 119 -12.54 -7.98 6.43
N TYR A 120 -11.69 -7.02 6.79
CA TYR A 120 -12.01 -5.61 6.76
C TYR A 120 -12.21 -5.05 5.35
N SER A 121 -11.39 -5.42 4.37
CA SER A 121 -11.60 -5.01 2.97
C SER A 121 -12.93 -5.53 2.41
N MET A 122 -13.30 -6.75 2.78
CA MET A 122 -14.58 -7.35 2.41
C MET A 122 -15.76 -6.63 3.07
N ALA A 123 -15.63 -6.23 4.34
CA ALA A 123 -16.63 -5.43 5.04
C ALA A 123 -16.77 -4.03 4.41
N ALA A 124 -15.66 -3.38 4.05
CA ALA A 124 -15.65 -2.09 3.37
C ALA A 124 -16.39 -2.15 2.02
N ARG A 125 -16.11 -3.19 1.22
CA ARG A 125 -16.82 -3.42 -0.06
C ARG A 125 -18.32 -3.64 0.16
N LYS A 126 -18.71 -4.46 1.14
CA LYS A 126 -20.14 -4.65 1.51
C LYS A 126 -20.81 -3.36 1.99
N ALA A 127 -20.06 -2.46 2.62
CA ALA A 127 -20.54 -1.14 3.04
C ALA A 127 -20.66 -0.13 1.89
N GLY A 128 -20.32 -0.51 0.65
CA GLY A 128 -20.40 0.35 -0.53
C GLY A 128 -19.25 1.36 -0.64
N LEU A 129 -18.08 1.02 -0.09
CA LEU A 129 -16.83 1.73 -0.35
C LEU A 129 -16.18 1.23 -1.63
N ASP A 130 -15.59 2.14 -2.39
CA ASP A 130 -14.77 1.83 -3.54
C ASP A 130 -13.45 1.20 -3.05
N MET A 131 -13.43 -0.12 -2.99
CA MET A 131 -12.27 -0.90 -2.56
C MET A 131 -11.65 -1.58 -3.79
N PRO A 132 -10.33 -1.43 -4.03
CA PRO A 132 -9.64 -2.22 -5.03
C PRO A 132 -9.86 -3.72 -4.81
N GLU A 133 -9.56 -4.49 -5.84
CA GLU A 133 -9.54 -5.94 -5.72
C GLU A 133 -8.56 -6.37 -4.62
N THR A 134 -8.97 -7.33 -3.80
CA THR A 134 -8.18 -7.81 -2.67
C THR A 134 -8.24 -9.32 -2.62
N TYR A 135 -7.15 -9.93 -2.15
CA TYR A 135 -7.01 -11.37 -2.05
C TYR A 135 -6.17 -11.71 -0.82
N LEU A 136 -6.48 -12.83 -0.17
CA LEU A 136 -5.69 -13.37 0.93
C LEU A 136 -4.78 -14.44 0.35
N PHE A 137 -3.51 -14.09 0.12
CA PHE A 137 -2.53 -15.04 -0.39
C PHE A 137 -2.26 -16.12 0.66
N PRO A 138 -2.29 -17.41 0.27
CA PRO A 138 -2.06 -18.51 1.20
C PRO A 138 -0.65 -18.44 1.78
N SER A 139 -0.47 -19.03 2.95
CA SER A 139 0.78 -19.07 3.70
C SER A 139 0.82 -20.38 4.49
N GLN A 140 2.02 -20.95 4.68
CA GLN A 140 2.21 -22.07 5.60
C GLN A 140 2.58 -21.58 7.01
N ALA A 141 3.11 -20.36 7.13
CA ALA A 141 3.55 -19.76 8.38
C ALA A 141 2.48 -18.90 9.09
N SER A 142 1.42 -18.50 8.39
CA SER A 142 0.36 -17.62 8.92
C SER A 142 -1.00 -17.92 8.28
N PRO A 143 -2.11 -17.35 8.79
CA PRO A 143 -3.42 -17.45 8.15
C PRO A 143 -3.52 -16.84 6.74
N GLY A 144 -2.48 -16.14 6.26
CA GLY A 144 -2.37 -15.60 4.91
C GLY A 144 -1.91 -14.15 4.86
N TYR A 145 -1.42 -13.73 3.69
CA TYR A 145 -0.94 -12.37 3.45
C TYR A 145 -1.98 -11.53 2.71
N PHE A 146 -2.29 -10.35 3.24
CA PHE A 146 -3.21 -9.43 2.59
C PHE A 146 -2.56 -8.84 1.33
N GLY A 147 -3.18 -9.08 0.19
CA GLY A 147 -2.83 -8.44 -1.06
C GLY A 147 -3.95 -7.55 -1.60
N VAL A 148 -3.54 -6.44 -2.22
CA VAL A 148 -4.45 -5.48 -2.84
C VAL A 148 -3.94 -5.07 -4.21
N LYS A 149 -4.83 -5.10 -5.20
CA LYS A 149 -4.56 -4.62 -6.55
C LYS A 149 -4.26 -3.13 -6.53
N ARG A 150 -3.25 -2.73 -7.29
CA ARG A 150 -2.81 -1.34 -7.38
C ARG A 150 -3.85 -0.51 -8.13
N PHE A 151 -4.32 0.56 -7.47
CA PHE A 151 -5.26 1.51 -8.06
C PHE A 151 -4.58 2.56 -8.95
N ASP A 152 -3.27 2.69 -8.86
CA ASP A 152 -2.43 3.64 -9.61
C ASP A 152 -1.95 3.09 -10.95
N ARG A 153 -2.65 2.05 -11.44
CA ARG A 153 -2.41 1.34 -12.69
C ARG A 153 -3.76 1.14 -13.37
N VAL A 154 -3.98 1.83 -14.50
CA VAL A 154 -5.24 1.82 -15.24
C VAL A 154 -4.95 1.52 -16.70
N HIS A 155 -5.49 0.40 -17.22
CA HIS A 155 -5.24 -0.05 -18.59
C HIS A 155 -3.74 -0.12 -18.96
N GLY A 156 -2.91 -0.64 -18.05
CA GLY A 156 -1.45 -0.70 -18.22
C GLY A 156 -0.72 0.64 -18.05
N MET A 157 -1.44 1.75 -17.92
CA MET A 157 -0.87 3.08 -17.74
C MET A 157 -0.70 3.41 -16.26
N LYS A 158 0.35 4.16 -15.93
CA LYS A 158 0.54 4.73 -14.59
C LYS A 158 -0.36 5.95 -14.42
N VAL A 159 -0.99 6.05 -13.24
CA VAL A 159 -1.80 7.19 -12.85
C VAL A 159 -1.08 7.93 -11.74
N HIS A 160 -1.06 9.26 -11.81
CA HIS A 160 -0.40 10.04 -10.79
C HIS A 160 -1.21 10.00 -9.49
N VAL A 161 -0.51 9.85 -8.36
CA VAL A 161 -1.12 9.71 -7.04
C VAL A 161 -0.56 10.80 -6.14
N HIS A 162 -1.45 11.52 -5.49
CA HIS A 162 -1.07 12.47 -4.44
C HIS A 162 -1.84 12.18 -3.16
N THR A 163 -1.12 11.99 -2.06
CA THR A 163 -1.74 11.88 -0.73
C THR A 163 -2.19 13.24 -0.22
N ALA A 164 -3.20 13.29 0.65
CA ALA A 164 -3.61 14.54 1.31
C ALA A 164 -2.46 15.15 2.12
N CYS A 165 -1.61 14.31 2.71
CA CYS A 165 -0.34 14.71 3.33
C CYS A 165 0.56 15.49 2.36
N GLY A 166 0.81 14.94 1.17
CA GLY A 166 1.64 15.59 0.15
C GLY A 166 1.05 16.89 -0.39
N LEU A 167 -0.27 16.93 -0.62
CA LEU A 167 -0.96 18.11 -1.17
C LEU A 167 -1.02 19.29 -0.20
N LEU A 168 -1.24 19.00 1.08
CA LEU A 168 -1.41 20.03 2.10
C LEU A 168 -0.11 20.34 2.86
N HIS A 169 1.00 19.70 2.50
CA HIS A 169 2.24 19.70 3.28
C HIS A 169 2.00 19.38 4.77
N ALA A 170 0.98 18.56 5.04
CA ALA A 170 0.54 18.26 6.39
C ALA A 170 1.47 17.21 7.01
N SER A 171 1.82 17.39 8.29
CA SER A 171 2.62 16.37 8.99
C SER A 171 1.82 15.07 9.07
N HIS A 172 2.45 13.96 8.68
CA HIS A 172 1.90 12.61 8.89
C HIS A 172 2.27 12.02 10.26
N ARG A 173 3.09 12.72 11.03
CA ARG A 173 3.52 12.32 12.38
C ARG A 173 2.63 12.92 13.47
N GLU A 174 1.83 13.92 13.10
CA GLU A 174 0.92 14.62 13.99
C GLU A 174 -0.50 14.56 13.41
N PRO A 175 -1.54 14.48 14.26
CA PRO A 175 -2.93 14.56 13.82
C PRO A 175 -3.24 15.98 13.33
N SER A 176 -2.86 16.27 12.09
CA SER A 176 -2.89 17.61 11.49
C SER A 176 -4.12 17.87 10.62
N LEU A 177 -4.87 16.82 10.25
CA LEU A 177 -6.06 16.93 9.42
C LEU A 177 -7.29 16.37 10.12
N THR A 178 -8.41 17.06 9.98
CA THR A 178 -9.73 16.58 10.37
C THR A 178 -10.49 16.07 9.14
N TYR A 179 -11.56 15.29 9.35
CA TYR A 179 -12.47 14.92 8.27
C TYR A 179 -13.10 16.14 7.60
N GLU A 180 -13.34 17.24 8.31
CA GLU A 180 -13.82 18.48 7.70
C GLU A 180 -12.82 19.00 6.64
N SER A 181 -11.52 19.02 6.97
CA SER A 181 -10.45 19.38 6.03
C SER A 181 -10.42 18.43 4.83
N LEU A 182 -10.53 17.12 5.05
CA LEU A 182 -10.56 16.12 3.98
C LEU A 182 -11.77 16.30 3.06
N LEU A 183 -12.96 16.53 3.61
CA LEU A 183 -14.18 16.76 2.84
C LEU A 183 -14.08 18.03 1.98
N ARG A 184 -13.54 19.12 2.55
CA ARG A 184 -13.28 20.37 1.81
C ARG A 184 -12.26 20.15 0.70
N LEU A 185 -11.15 19.45 0.98
CA LEU A 185 -10.13 19.13 -0.02
C LEU A 185 -10.72 18.27 -1.15
N THR A 186 -11.49 17.24 -0.83
CA THR A 186 -12.16 16.39 -1.82
C THR A 186 -13.06 17.22 -2.73
N LEU A 187 -13.88 18.13 -2.17
CA LEU A 187 -14.74 18.99 -2.97
C LEU A 187 -13.92 19.94 -3.87
N LEU A 188 -12.87 20.55 -3.33
CA LEU A 188 -12.02 21.51 -4.04
C LEU A 188 -11.32 20.87 -5.24
N LEU A 189 -10.74 19.69 -5.05
CA LEU A 189 -9.98 18.98 -6.08
C LEU A 189 -10.91 18.37 -7.14
N THR A 190 -11.88 17.57 -6.71
CA THR A 190 -12.69 16.76 -7.62
C THR A 190 -13.82 17.53 -8.28
N ARG A 191 -14.23 18.66 -7.67
CA ARG A 191 -15.41 19.46 -8.01
C ARG A 191 -16.69 18.61 -8.14
N ASP A 192 -16.76 17.51 -7.40
CA ASP A 192 -17.83 16.53 -7.50
C ASP A 192 -18.35 16.15 -6.10
N LYS A 193 -19.63 16.44 -5.85
CA LYS A 193 -20.30 16.11 -4.57
C LYS A 193 -20.38 14.60 -4.34
N ARG A 194 -20.36 13.77 -5.39
CA ARG A 194 -20.38 12.31 -5.27
C ARG A 194 -19.12 11.79 -4.59
N GLU A 195 -17.96 12.40 -4.87
CA GLU A 195 -16.70 12.05 -4.21
C GLU A 195 -16.69 12.46 -2.73
N VAL A 196 -17.33 13.59 -2.41
CA VAL A 196 -17.54 14.01 -1.01
C VAL A 196 -18.40 12.99 -0.27
N VAL A 197 -19.49 12.50 -0.88
CA VAL A 197 -20.33 11.44 -0.29
C VAL A 197 -19.54 10.16 -0.03
N LYS A 198 -18.62 9.78 -0.92
CA LYS A 198 -17.72 8.63 -0.69
C LYS A 198 -16.79 8.86 0.49
N MET A 199 -16.19 10.05 0.61
CA MET A 199 -15.36 10.42 1.76
C MET A 199 -16.17 10.39 3.07
N VAL A 200 -17.42 10.87 3.07
CA VAL A 200 -18.32 10.75 4.24
C VAL A 200 -18.59 9.28 4.57
N ARG A 201 -18.86 8.44 3.57
CA ARG A 201 -19.08 7.00 3.79
C ARG A 201 -17.84 6.34 4.41
N LEU A 202 -16.65 6.68 3.92
CA LEU A 202 -15.38 6.21 4.47
C LEU A 202 -15.18 6.67 5.92
N MET A 203 -15.44 7.94 6.21
CA MET A 203 -15.42 8.48 7.57
C MET A 203 -16.33 7.68 8.50
N VAL A 204 -17.59 7.48 8.12
CA VAL A 204 -18.56 6.71 8.91
C VAL A 204 -18.08 5.28 9.11
N PHE A 205 -17.53 4.64 8.07
CA PHE A 205 -16.98 3.30 8.16
C PHE A 205 -15.79 3.23 9.13
N ASN A 206 -14.82 4.15 9.03
CA ASN A 206 -13.66 4.20 9.93
C ASN A 206 -14.10 4.36 11.39
N VAL A 207 -15.02 5.29 11.68
CA VAL A 207 -15.57 5.48 13.03
C VAL A 207 -16.27 4.22 13.54
N ARG A 208 -17.14 3.62 12.73
CA ARG A 208 -17.92 2.43 13.14
C ARG A 208 -17.07 1.18 13.33
N SER A 209 -16.05 1.03 12.50
CA SER A 209 -15.15 -0.10 12.52
C SER A 209 -14.00 0.03 13.52
N GLY A 210 -13.92 1.18 14.21
CA GLY A 210 -12.88 1.47 15.19
C GLY A 210 -11.50 1.70 14.57
N ASN A 211 -11.45 2.10 13.29
CA ASN A 211 -10.21 2.44 12.60
C ASN A 211 -9.66 3.77 13.11
N LYS A 212 -8.54 3.70 13.81
CA LYS A 212 -7.83 4.86 14.39
C LYS A 212 -6.54 5.21 13.65
N ASP A 213 -6.23 4.48 12.57
CA ASP A 213 -5.04 4.68 11.74
C ASP A 213 -5.39 5.42 10.44
N ASP A 214 -6.33 6.34 10.46
CA ASP A 214 -6.84 7.09 9.31
C ASP A 214 -6.15 8.45 9.17
N HIS A 215 -4.81 8.45 9.17
CA HIS A 215 -4.02 9.67 9.06
C HIS A 215 -3.93 10.21 7.61
N SER A 216 -3.45 11.44 7.45
CA SER A 216 -3.39 12.21 6.19
C SER A 216 -2.75 11.48 4.98
N LYS A 217 -1.86 10.51 5.18
CA LYS A 217 -1.27 9.70 4.09
C LYS A 217 -2.18 8.62 3.51
N ASN A 218 -3.26 8.24 4.20
CA ASN A 218 -4.14 7.15 3.77
C ASN A 218 -5.24 7.61 2.81
N PHE A 219 -5.33 8.92 2.57
CA PHE A 219 -6.23 9.55 1.62
C PHE A 219 -5.43 9.98 0.39
N SER A 220 -5.78 9.42 -0.76
CA SER A 220 -5.08 9.66 -2.02
C SER A 220 -6.05 10.17 -3.08
N PHE A 221 -5.54 11.04 -3.94
CA PHE A 221 -6.25 11.58 -5.08
C PHE A 221 -5.49 11.22 -6.35
N LEU A 222 -6.25 10.85 -7.39
CA LEU A 222 -5.70 10.39 -8.66
C LEU A 222 -5.77 11.48 -9.71
N LEU A 223 -4.70 11.69 -10.45
CA LEU A 223 -4.67 12.59 -11.60
C LEU A 223 -4.18 11.83 -12.83
N ASP A 224 -4.99 11.82 -13.88
CA ASP A 224 -4.61 11.19 -15.14
C ASP A 224 -3.74 12.13 -15.99
N ARG A 225 -3.22 11.58 -17.10
CA ARG A 225 -2.33 12.28 -18.03
C ARG A 225 -2.94 13.52 -18.70
N ASN A 226 -4.26 13.64 -18.70
CA ASN A 226 -4.99 14.77 -19.28
C ASN A 226 -5.31 15.84 -18.22
N ASN A 227 -4.70 15.75 -17.02
CA ASN A 227 -5.05 16.53 -15.84
C ASN A 227 -6.52 16.41 -15.45
N GLN A 228 -7.13 15.26 -15.79
CA GLN A 228 -8.48 14.93 -15.36
C GLN A 228 -8.41 13.98 -14.18
N TRP A 229 -9.45 13.99 -13.38
CA TRP A 229 -9.58 13.07 -12.26
C TRP A 229 -10.26 11.79 -12.79
N PRO A 230 -9.54 10.66 -12.94
CA PRO A 230 -10.12 9.41 -13.41
C PRO A 230 -11.12 8.88 -12.37
N TRP A 231 -12.04 8.01 -12.76
CA TRP A 231 -12.97 7.40 -11.81
C TRP A 231 -12.37 6.12 -11.22
N PRO A 232 -12.42 5.90 -9.88
CA PRO A 232 -12.76 6.87 -8.83
C PRO A 232 -11.65 7.92 -8.63
N ARG A 233 -12.04 9.17 -8.34
CA ARG A 233 -11.12 10.32 -8.27
C ARG A 233 -10.39 10.38 -6.94
N PHE A 234 -11.11 9.96 -5.90
CA PHE A 234 -10.62 9.71 -4.57
C PHE A 234 -10.48 8.20 -4.37
N THR A 235 -9.33 7.80 -3.84
CA THR A 235 -9.10 6.44 -3.37
C THR A 235 -8.38 6.50 -2.04
N THR A 236 -8.67 5.55 -1.19
CA THR A 236 -7.95 5.41 0.07
C THR A 236 -7.06 4.20 -0.03
N SER A 237 -5.80 4.36 0.38
CA SER A 237 -5.02 3.21 0.78
C SER A 237 -5.60 2.78 2.13
N LEU A 238 -6.64 1.96 2.09
CA LEU A 238 -7.33 1.46 3.28
C LEU A 238 -6.32 0.63 4.10
N HIS A 239 -5.73 1.29 5.09
CA HIS A 239 -5.20 0.64 6.28
C HIS A 239 -6.37 0.51 7.23
N LEU A 240 -6.83 -0.73 7.39
CA LEU A 240 -7.98 -1.05 8.20
C LEU A 240 -7.50 -1.78 9.44
N ARG A 241 -7.49 -1.07 10.57
CA ARG A 241 -7.17 -1.68 11.86
C ARG A 241 -8.27 -1.34 12.86
N ALA A 242 -9.06 -2.32 13.31
CA ALA A 242 -9.69 -2.16 14.62
C ALA A 242 -8.63 -2.18 15.71
N SER A 243 -8.68 -1.18 16.57
CA SER A 243 -8.24 -1.34 17.96
C SER A 243 -9.24 -2.25 18.67
N MET A 244 -9.05 -3.58 18.59
CA MET A 244 -9.56 -4.45 19.66
C MET A 244 -8.60 -4.31 20.84
N GLY A 245 -8.82 -3.30 21.67
CA GLY A 245 -8.06 -3.03 22.89
C GLY A 245 -7.16 -1.80 22.85
N ASN A 246 -6.82 -1.34 24.06
CA ASN A 246 -6.19 -0.05 24.38
C ASN A 246 -4.67 -0.03 24.09
N ARG A 247 -4.26 -0.38 22.86
CA ARG A 247 -2.83 -0.42 22.45
C ARG A 247 -2.52 0.63 21.36
N PRO A 248 -1.32 1.22 21.37
CA PRO A 248 -0.94 2.28 20.43
C PRO A 248 -0.92 1.80 18.96
N VAL A 249 -1.18 2.75 18.06
CA VAL A 249 -1.33 2.56 16.62
C VAL A 249 -0.04 2.97 15.92
N TRP A 250 0.53 2.08 15.10
CA TRP A 250 1.76 2.32 14.33
C TRP A 250 1.45 2.25 12.83
N SER A 251 1.87 3.27 12.09
CA SER A 251 1.37 3.65 10.76
C SER A 251 2.20 3.10 9.59
N THR A 252 1.55 2.68 8.49
CA THR A 252 2.26 2.32 7.26
C THR A 252 2.04 3.36 6.17
N THR A 253 3.15 4.00 5.77
CA THR A 253 3.21 5.03 4.74
C THR A 253 3.29 4.39 3.34
N PHE A 254 2.60 4.99 2.37
CA PHE A 254 3.02 4.98 0.96
C PHE A 254 3.87 6.23 0.77
N ALA A 255 5.13 6.04 0.40
CA ALA A 255 6.03 7.16 0.09
C ALA A 255 5.57 7.83 -1.19
#